data_AF-A0A3A0A595-F1
#
_entry.id   AF-A0A3A0A595-F1
#
_cell.length_a   1.000
_cell.length_b   1.000
_cell.length_c   1.000
_cell.angle_alpha   90.00
_cell.angle_beta   90.00
_cell.angle_gamma   90.00
#
_symmetry.space_group_name_H-M   'P 1'
#
loop_
_entity.id
_entity.type
_entity.pdbx_description
1 polymer ?
#
loop_
_entity_poly.entity_id
_entity_poly.type
_entity_poly.pdbx_seq_one_letter_code
_entity_poly.pdbx_strand_id
1 'polypeptide(L)'
;TFAIAAAGVVLAAMLLSALQPMPAAVEAQNVPCFRPIGGAKFVCADGGAFEAREGARIDVQYGAAALFGGSLEFVEATPIAVTSGGAIDPDGAVYVTLTSAGNVGTSNVVTTTARRLLILHNVGSNTITLTDTGQLLLGGNAALGANDTLVLFSSGGAASKWVQLSKADN
;
A
#
# COMPACT_ATOMS: atom_id res chain seq x y z
N THR A 1 -40.49 -6.28 -64.57
CA THR A 1 -39.10 -6.78 -64.43
C THR A 1 -38.16 -5.85 -63.67
N PHE A 2 -38.56 -4.62 -63.28
CA PHE A 2 -37.67 -3.64 -62.63
C PHE A 2 -37.70 -3.61 -61.08
N ALA A 3 -38.63 -4.33 -60.43
CA ALA A 3 -38.78 -4.28 -58.97
C ALA A 3 -37.84 -5.22 -58.18
N ILE A 4 -37.31 -6.28 -58.82
CA ILE A 4 -36.48 -7.29 -58.13
C ILE A 4 -35.00 -6.82 -58.02
N ALA A 5 -34.53 -6.01 -58.97
CA ALA A 5 -33.16 -5.53 -58.99
C ALA A 5 -32.86 -4.50 -57.87
N ALA A 6 -33.83 -3.66 -57.50
CA ALA A 6 -33.65 -2.63 -56.48
C ALA A 6 -33.55 -3.22 -55.05
N ALA A 7 -34.32 -4.27 -54.76
CA ALA A 7 -34.30 -4.93 -53.46
C ALA A 7 -32.97 -5.68 -53.20
N GLY A 8 -32.37 -6.28 -54.23
CA GLY A 8 -31.09 -6.97 -54.12
C GLY A 8 -29.91 -6.04 -53.82
N VAL A 9 -29.91 -4.84 -54.40
CA VAL A 9 -28.84 -3.85 -54.17
C VAL A 9 -28.91 -3.27 -52.75
N VAL A 10 -30.12 -3.03 -52.23
CA VAL A 10 -30.31 -2.54 -50.86
C VAL A 10 -29.89 -3.59 -49.82
N LEU A 11 -30.23 -4.87 -50.05
CA LEU A 11 -29.85 -5.95 -49.14
C LEU A 11 -28.33 -6.21 -49.16
N ALA A 12 -27.69 -6.11 -50.33
CA ALA A 12 -26.23 -6.23 -50.45
C ALA A 12 -25.50 -5.06 -49.77
N ALA A 13 -26.02 -3.84 -49.86
CA ALA A 13 -25.45 -2.67 -49.18
C ALA A 13 -25.58 -2.75 -47.65
N MET A 14 -26.69 -3.29 -47.14
CA MET A 14 -26.87 -3.52 -45.69
C MET A 14 -25.99 -4.66 -45.15
N LEU A 15 -25.74 -5.70 -45.94
CA LEU A 15 -24.82 -6.76 -45.54
C LEU A 15 -23.37 -6.25 -45.50
N LEU A 16 -22.99 -5.38 -46.44
CA LEU A 16 -21.64 -4.82 -46.52
C LEU A 16 -21.35 -3.79 -45.42
N SER A 17 -22.37 -3.08 -44.92
CA SER A 17 -22.24 -2.19 -43.77
C SER A 17 -22.23 -2.93 -42.42
N ALA A 18 -22.78 -4.15 -42.34
CA ALA A 18 -22.71 -5.01 -41.17
C ALA A 18 -21.35 -5.73 -41.02
N LEU A 19 -20.54 -5.77 -42.09
CA LEU A 19 -19.19 -6.34 -42.13
C LEU A 19 -18.09 -5.31 -41.85
N GLN A 20 -18.43 -4.09 -41.42
CA GLN A 20 -17.43 -3.13 -40.98
C GLN A 20 -16.70 -3.70 -39.76
N PRO A 21 -15.35 -3.79 -39.79
CA PRO A 21 -14.60 -4.20 -38.61
C PRO A 21 -14.99 -3.24 -37.48
N MET A 22 -15.47 -3.80 -36.37
CA MET A 22 -15.65 -3.02 -35.15
C MET A 22 -14.33 -2.28 -34.92
N PRO A 23 -14.34 -0.94 -34.71
CA PRO A 23 -13.12 -0.27 -34.32
C PRO A 23 -12.59 -1.03 -33.12
N ALA A 24 -11.36 -1.54 -33.23
CA ALA A 24 -10.71 -2.23 -32.14
C ALA A 24 -10.90 -1.35 -30.90
N ALA A 25 -11.37 -1.95 -29.80
CA ALA A 25 -11.53 -1.24 -28.55
C ALA A 25 -10.26 -0.43 -28.35
N VAL A 26 -10.38 0.90 -28.36
CA VAL A 26 -9.24 1.78 -28.18
C VAL A 26 -8.72 1.43 -26.80
N GLU A 27 -7.61 0.69 -26.76
CA GLU A 27 -6.88 0.41 -25.54
C GLU A 27 -6.70 1.77 -24.89
N ALA A 28 -7.10 1.92 -23.62
CA ALA A 28 -7.00 3.19 -22.93
C ALA A 28 -5.54 3.63 -22.99
N GLN A 29 -5.24 4.52 -23.94
CA GLN A 29 -3.89 4.93 -24.22
C GLN A 29 -3.47 5.69 -22.96
N ASN A 30 -2.52 5.15 -22.20
CA ASN A 30 -1.85 5.88 -21.13
C ASN A 30 -1.12 7.06 -21.79
N VAL A 31 -1.85 8.14 -22.10
CA VAL A 31 -1.30 9.41 -22.53
C VAL A 31 -0.51 9.90 -21.33
N PRO A 32 0.83 10.01 -21.43
CA PRO A 32 1.55 10.64 -20.34
C PRO A 32 1.11 12.10 -20.31
N CYS A 33 0.37 12.47 -19.26
CA CYS A 33 -0.06 13.84 -19.03
C CYS A 33 1.16 14.69 -18.67
N PHE A 34 1.90 15.17 -19.69
CA PHE A 34 3.00 16.11 -19.48
C PHE A 34 2.45 17.52 -19.27
N ARG A 35 2.74 18.14 -18.12
CA ARG A 35 2.59 19.59 -17.92
C ARG A 35 3.98 20.23 -17.99
N PRO A 36 4.19 21.30 -18.78
CA PRO A 36 5.49 21.93 -18.93
C PRO A 36 6.00 22.53 -17.60
N ILE A 37 7.33 22.70 -17.55
CA ILE A 37 8.11 23.26 -16.45
C ILE A 37 7.50 24.60 -15.99
N GLY A 38 7.17 24.71 -14.70
CA GLY A 38 6.48 25.89 -14.13
C GLY A 38 5.58 25.63 -12.92
N GLY A 39 5.43 24.38 -12.48
CA GLY A 39 4.63 24.00 -11.31
C GLY A 39 3.14 23.81 -11.67
N ALA A 40 2.67 22.58 -11.59
CA ALA A 40 1.26 22.26 -11.71
C ALA A 40 0.59 22.32 -10.34
N LYS A 41 -0.28 23.31 -10.11
CA LYS A 41 -1.18 23.26 -8.94
C LYS A 41 -2.35 22.34 -9.27
N PHE A 42 -2.46 21.24 -8.54
CA PHE A 42 -3.64 20.39 -8.52
C PHE A 42 -4.43 20.74 -7.27
N VAL A 43 -5.69 21.13 -7.45
CA VAL A 43 -6.59 21.47 -6.34
C VAL A 43 -7.77 20.51 -6.42
N CYS A 44 -8.01 19.77 -5.34
CA CYS A 44 -9.27 19.07 -5.15
C CYS A 44 -10.17 19.97 -4.30
N ALA A 45 -11.46 20.04 -4.64
CA ALA A 45 -12.45 20.71 -3.80
C ALA A 45 -12.72 19.87 -2.53
N ASP A 46 -13.49 20.43 -1.60
CA ASP A 46 -13.84 19.75 -0.34
C ASP A 46 -14.44 18.35 -0.60
N GLY A 47 -13.95 17.35 0.15
CA GLY A 47 -14.32 15.95 -0.01
C GLY A 47 -13.68 15.23 -1.21
N GLY A 48 -12.89 15.92 -2.03
CA GLY A 48 -12.14 15.32 -3.12
C GLY A 48 -10.85 14.63 -2.65
N ALA A 49 -10.40 13.61 -3.39
CA ALA A 49 -9.24 12.81 -3.05
C ALA A 49 -8.28 12.64 -4.24
N PHE A 50 -6.97 12.61 -3.94
CA PHE A 50 -5.95 12.10 -4.85
C PHE A 50 -5.60 10.68 -4.43
N GLU A 51 -5.94 9.70 -5.26
CA GLU A 51 -5.69 8.28 -4.99
C GLU A 51 -4.54 7.78 -5.88
N ALA A 52 -3.48 7.26 -5.24
CA ALA A 52 -2.51 6.41 -5.92
C ALA A 52 -2.92 4.95 -5.70
N ARG A 53 -3.30 4.27 -6.78
CA ARG A 53 -3.72 2.85 -6.75
C ARG A 53 -2.52 1.92 -6.67
N GLU A 54 -2.79 0.63 -6.52
CA GLU A 54 -1.76 -0.40 -6.49
C GLU A 54 -0.78 -0.26 -7.67
N GLY A 55 0.52 -0.30 -7.35
CA GLY A 55 1.61 -0.11 -8.31
C GLY A 55 1.90 1.35 -8.68
N ALA A 56 1.02 2.30 -8.37
CA ALA A 56 1.27 3.73 -8.56
C ALA A 56 2.22 4.27 -7.47
N ARG A 57 2.93 5.35 -7.81
CA ARG A 57 3.87 6.02 -6.90
C ARG A 57 3.61 7.51 -6.94
N ILE A 58 3.59 8.14 -5.76
CA ILE A 58 3.75 9.59 -5.65
C ILE A 58 5.24 9.83 -5.47
N ASP A 59 5.91 10.31 -6.51
CA ASP A 59 7.33 10.64 -6.47
C ASP A 59 7.54 12.12 -6.13
N VAL A 60 8.32 12.37 -5.08
CA VAL A 60 8.73 13.72 -4.66
C VAL A 60 10.22 13.82 -4.94
N GLN A 61 10.56 14.55 -6.01
CA GLN A 61 11.92 14.59 -6.53
C GLN A 61 12.90 15.25 -5.55
N TYR A 62 14.19 14.96 -5.76
CA TYR A 62 15.27 15.56 -4.98
C TYR A 62 15.17 17.10 -4.93
N GLY A 63 15.32 17.65 -3.73
CA GLY A 63 15.19 19.09 -3.48
C GLY A 63 13.75 19.59 -3.32
N ALA A 64 12.73 18.74 -3.53
CA ALA A 64 11.35 19.02 -3.18
C ALA A 64 11.01 18.52 -1.77
N ALA A 65 9.99 19.11 -1.15
CA ALA A 65 9.47 18.71 0.14
C ALA A 65 8.00 18.29 0.01
N ALA A 66 7.62 17.22 0.71
CA ALA A 66 6.22 16.90 0.96
C ALA A 66 5.78 17.61 2.24
N LEU A 67 4.88 18.58 2.11
CA LEU A 67 4.29 19.30 3.23
C LEU A 67 2.84 18.86 3.40
N PHE A 68 2.50 18.36 4.58
CA PHE A 68 1.14 18.02 4.96
C PHE A 68 0.62 19.12 5.88
N GLY A 69 -0.40 19.86 5.45
CA GLY A 69 -0.99 20.95 6.24
C GLY A 69 -1.87 20.46 7.40
N GLY A 70 -2.23 19.17 7.39
CA GLY A 70 -2.97 18.47 8.44
C GLY A 70 -2.19 17.27 8.98
N SER A 71 -2.91 16.23 9.40
CA SER A 71 -2.34 14.97 9.89
C SER A 71 -1.77 14.12 8.76
N LEU A 72 -0.70 13.37 9.07
CA LEU A 72 -0.33 12.15 8.34
C LEU A 72 -0.94 10.98 9.11
N GLU A 73 -1.91 10.31 8.50
CA GLU A 73 -2.65 9.22 9.15
C GLU A 73 -2.26 7.87 8.56
N PHE A 74 -2.10 6.89 9.45
CA PHE A 74 -1.94 5.49 9.07
C PHE A 74 -3.21 4.76 9.47
N VAL A 75 -3.73 3.93 8.56
CA VAL A 75 -4.86 3.07 8.88
C VAL A 75 -4.39 1.98 9.84
N GLU A 76 -5.07 1.84 10.97
CA GLU A 76 -4.83 0.77 11.91
C GLU A 76 -5.26 -0.58 11.32
N ALA A 77 -4.37 -1.57 11.42
CA ALA A 77 -4.69 -2.95 11.09
C ALA A 77 -5.50 -3.62 12.19
N THR A 78 -6.19 -4.71 11.83
CA THR A 78 -6.82 -5.59 12.82
C THR A 78 -5.81 -6.01 13.90
N PRO A 79 -6.15 -5.93 15.20
CA PRO A 79 -5.22 -6.27 16.26
C PRO A 79 -4.69 -7.71 16.15
N ILE A 80 -3.39 -7.89 16.38
CA ILE A 80 -2.75 -9.19 16.38
C ILE A 80 -2.63 -9.71 17.83
N ALA A 81 -3.21 -10.88 18.08
CA ALA A 81 -3.05 -11.59 19.35
C ALA A 81 -1.73 -12.40 19.32
N VAL A 82 -0.69 -11.85 19.95
CA VAL A 82 0.64 -12.46 20.00
C VAL A 82 0.64 -13.62 20.98
N THR A 83 1.16 -14.75 20.52
CA THR A 83 1.43 -15.95 21.33
C THR A 83 2.93 -16.16 21.48
N SER A 84 3.36 -16.95 22.47
CA SER A 84 4.79 -17.24 22.69
C SER A 84 5.39 -17.92 21.45
N GLY A 85 6.44 -17.34 20.89
CA GLY A 85 7.09 -17.76 19.64
C GLY A 85 6.26 -17.54 18.37
N GLY A 86 5.04 -16.99 18.49
CA GLY A 86 4.12 -16.77 17.38
C GLY A 86 4.63 -15.69 16.42
N ALA A 87 4.21 -15.80 15.15
CA ALA A 87 4.54 -14.80 14.14
C ALA A 87 3.69 -13.53 14.32
N ILE A 88 4.31 -12.37 14.13
CA ILE A 88 3.62 -11.10 13.91
C ILE A 88 3.68 -10.86 12.41
N ASP A 89 2.54 -11.02 11.73
CA ASP A 89 2.40 -10.70 10.31
C ASP A 89 1.64 -9.38 10.14
N PRO A 90 2.32 -8.29 9.77
CA PRO A 90 1.66 -7.00 9.55
C PRO A 90 0.73 -6.96 8.33
N ASP A 91 0.77 -7.96 7.43
CA ASP A 91 -0.02 -8.00 6.19
C ASP A 91 -0.01 -6.70 5.37
N GLY A 92 1.16 -6.05 5.31
CA GLY A 92 1.29 -4.79 4.57
C GLY A 92 1.06 -3.52 5.38
N ALA A 93 0.46 -3.61 6.57
CA ALA A 93 0.13 -2.46 7.38
C ALA A 93 1.36 -1.72 7.93
N VAL A 94 1.22 -0.41 8.09
CA VAL A 94 2.21 0.45 8.75
C VAL A 94 1.97 0.52 10.25
N TYR A 95 0.72 0.50 10.71
CA TYR A 95 0.37 0.61 12.14
C TYR A 95 -0.40 -0.64 12.57
N VAL A 96 0.19 -1.41 13.49
CA VAL A 96 -0.33 -2.68 13.98
C VAL A 96 -0.44 -2.63 15.49
N THR A 97 -1.64 -2.88 16.00
CA THR A 97 -1.89 -3.04 17.43
C THR A 97 -1.71 -4.49 17.85
N LEU A 98 -1.08 -4.69 19.00
CA LEU A 98 -0.74 -5.99 19.55
C LEU A 98 -1.48 -6.22 20.87
N THR A 99 -1.90 -7.45 21.09
CA THR A 99 -2.46 -7.92 22.36
C THR A 99 -1.84 -9.27 22.70
N SER A 100 -1.96 -9.71 23.95
CA SER A 100 -1.57 -11.05 24.37
C SER A 100 -2.34 -11.47 25.62
N ALA A 101 -2.58 -12.77 25.79
CA ALA A 101 -3.29 -13.32 26.94
C ALA A 101 -2.46 -13.38 28.24
N GLY A 102 -1.14 -13.27 28.11
CA GLY A 102 -0.18 -13.25 29.21
C GLY A 102 1.16 -12.72 28.70
N ASN A 103 2.18 -12.65 29.56
CA ASN A 103 3.50 -12.23 29.12
C ASN A 103 4.07 -13.22 28.10
N VAL A 104 4.42 -12.74 26.91
CA VAL A 104 4.90 -13.57 25.79
C VAL A 104 6.18 -12.98 25.20
N GLY A 105 6.95 -13.84 24.54
CA GLY A 105 8.10 -13.42 23.76
C GLY A 105 8.03 -13.97 22.34
N THR A 106 8.50 -13.21 21.36
CA THR A 106 8.68 -13.68 19.98
C THR A 106 9.89 -13.00 19.34
N SER A 107 10.45 -13.59 18.30
CA SER A 107 11.45 -12.96 17.41
C SER A 107 10.99 -12.93 15.96
N ASN A 108 9.76 -13.38 15.70
CA ASN A 108 9.26 -13.66 14.37
C ASN A 108 8.31 -12.54 13.93
N VAL A 109 8.88 -11.44 13.44
CA VAL A 109 8.12 -10.42 12.70
C VAL A 109 8.31 -10.68 11.22
N VAL A 110 7.23 -11.06 10.53
CA VAL A 110 7.29 -11.48 9.12
C VAL A 110 7.95 -10.39 8.28
N THR A 111 9.04 -10.77 7.62
CA THR A 111 9.84 -9.89 6.77
C THR A 111 9.16 -9.62 5.43
N THR A 112 9.46 -8.48 4.83
CA THR A 112 8.97 -8.10 3.49
C THR A 112 10.10 -7.76 2.55
N THR A 113 9.93 -7.99 1.26
CA THR A 113 10.89 -7.54 0.25
C THR A 113 10.84 -6.02 0.02
N ALA A 114 9.78 -5.34 0.47
CA ALA A 114 9.64 -3.90 0.39
C ALA A 114 10.41 -3.18 1.50
N ARG A 115 10.92 -1.97 1.21
CA ARG A 115 11.41 -1.03 2.22
C ARG A 115 10.23 -0.25 2.77
N ARG A 116 9.90 -0.44 4.04
CA ARG A 116 8.72 0.19 4.66
C ARG A 116 8.89 0.37 6.16
N LEU A 117 8.16 1.35 6.67
CA LEU A 117 7.96 1.57 8.09
C LEU A 117 6.95 0.55 8.64
N LEU A 118 7.15 0.14 9.89
CA LEU A 118 6.20 -0.60 10.70
C LEU A 118 6.20 0.00 12.11
N ILE A 119 5.02 0.20 12.68
CA ILE A 119 4.79 0.68 14.03
C ILE A 119 4.00 -0.41 14.74
N LEU A 120 4.61 -0.98 15.77
CA LEU A 120 3.97 -1.94 16.67
C LEU A 120 3.57 -1.19 17.94
N HIS A 121 2.32 -1.34 18.36
CA HIS A 121 1.80 -0.73 19.58
C HIS A 121 1.13 -1.80 20.44
N ASN A 122 1.62 -2.01 21.66
CA ASN A 122 0.97 -2.94 22.58
C ASN A 122 -0.22 -2.27 23.27
N VAL A 123 -1.44 -2.61 22.87
CA VAL A 123 -2.66 -2.09 23.47
C VAL A 123 -3.20 -3.00 24.59
N GLY A 124 -2.55 -4.15 24.82
CA GLY A 124 -2.86 -5.07 25.91
C GLY A 124 -2.19 -4.68 27.23
N SER A 125 -2.59 -5.37 28.31
CA SER A 125 -2.02 -5.17 29.65
C SER A 125 -0.75 -5.99 29.92
N ASN A 126 -0.49 -7.01 29.11
CA ASN A 126 0.63 -7.95 29.30
C ASN A 126 1.85 -7.51 28.49
N THR A 127 3.05 -7.86 28.98
CA THR A 127 4.30 -7.53 28.29
C THR A 127 4.53 -8.45 27.09
N ILE A 128 4.81 -7.85 25.92
CA ILE A 128 5.19 -8.56 24.70
C ILE A 128 6.66 -8.27 24.42
N THR A 129 7.52 -9.29 24.50
CA THR A 129 8.96 -9.14 24.29
C THR A 129 9.37 -9.55 22.88
N LEU A 130 9.82 -8.59 22.08
CA LEU A 130 10.49 -8.87 20.81
C LEU A 130 11.98 -9.12 21.07
N THR A 131 12.43 -10.33 20.79
CA THR A 131 13.82 -10.74 21.02
C THR A 131 14.67 -10.38 19.81
N ASP A 132 15.81 -9.72 20.05
CA ASP A 132 16.76 -9.37 19.01
C ASP A 132 17.45 -10.61 18.46
N THR A 133 16.93 -11.14 17.36
CA THR A 133 17.51 -12.30 16.67
C THR A 133 17.15 -12.26 15.20
N GLY A 134 18.02 -12.83 14.37
CA GLY A 134 17.66 -13.32 13.03
C GLY A 134 17.15 -12.24 12.09
N GLN A 135 15.85 -11.95 12.16
CA GLN A 135 15.13 -10.98 11.31
C GLN A 135 14.99 -9.59 11.95
N LEU A 136 15.11 -9.49 13.27
CA LEU A 136 15.09 -8.23 14.00
C LEU A 136 16.54 -7.77 14.25
N LEU A 137 16.79 -6.47 14.09
CA LEU A 137 18.03 -5.78 14.43
C LEU A 137 17.66 -4.64 15.38
N LEU A 138 17.60 -4.95 16.66
CA LEU A 138 17.16 -4.06 17.73
C LEU A 138 18.37 -3.53 18.52
N GLY A 139 18.15 -2.50 19.35
CA GLY A 139 19.16 -2.04 20.32
C GLY A 139 19.37 -2.99 21.51
N GLY A 140 18.69 -4.14 21.50
CA GLY A 140 18.47 -5.07 22.60
C GLY A 140 17.04 -5.60 22.54
N ASN A 141 16.70 -6.62 23.34
CA ASN A 141 15.33 -7.12 23.38
C ASN A 141 14.35 -5.98 23.72
N ALA A 142 13.30 -5.84 22.92
CA ALA A 142 12.26 -4.85 23.12
C ALA A 142 11.09 -5.47 23.91
N ALA A 143 11.08 -5.28 25.23
CA ALA A 143 9.91 -5.59 26.06
C ALA A 143 8.90 -4.44 25.94
N LEU A 144 7.75 -4.68 25.30
CA LEU A 144 6.66 -3.71 25.20
C LEU A 144 5.65 -3.96 26.32
N GLY A 145 5.64 -3.09 27.32
CA GLY A 145 4.59 -2.97 28.32
C GLY A 145 3.30 -2.40 27.73
N ALA A 146 2.32 -2.10 28.58
CA ALA A 146 1.04 -1.55 28.13
C ALA A 146 1.23 -0.15 27.53
N ASN A 147 0.68 0.08 26.34
CA ASN A 147 0.81 1.30 25.52
C ASN A 147 2.23 1.61 24.99
N ASP A 148 3.18 0.71 25.16
CA ASP A 148 4.51 0.88 24.58
C ASP A 148 4.48 0.73 23.06
N THR A 149 5.42 1.40 22.39
CA THR A 149 5.55 1.35 20.93
C THR A 149 6.96 0.97 20.48
N LEU A 150 7.04 0.28 19.35
CA LEU A 150 8.28 -0.05 18.64
C LEU A 150 8.13 0.32 17.17
N VAL A 151 9.03 1.17 16.68
CA VAL A 151 9.08 1.61 15.29
C VAL A 151 10.24 0.92 14.59
N LEU A 152 9.93 0.21 13.51
CA LEU A 152 10.84 -0.60 12.73
C LEU A 152 10.86 -0.13 11.28
N PHE A 153 12.00 -0.31 10.62
CA PHE A 153 12.15 -0.11 9.18
C PHE A 153 12.70 -1.35 8.51
N SER A 154 12.02 -1.82 7.46
CA SER A 154 12.51 -2.93 6.65
C SER A 154 13.61 -2.44 5.71
N SER A 155 14.76 -3.12 5.75
CA SER A 155 15.86 -2.91 4.79
C SER A 155 15.52 -3.32 3.35
N GLY A 156 14.44 -4.09 3.15
CA GLY A 156 13.97 -4.59 1.87
C GLY A 156 14.90 -5.65 1.25
N GLY A 157 14.47 -6.20 0.11
CA GLY A 157 15.17 -7.30 -0.59
C GLY A 157 14.87 -8.69 -0.02
N ALA A 158 15.50 -9.72 -0.60
CA ALA A 158 15.21 -11.13 -0.30
C ALA A 158 15.62 -11.60 1.11
N ALA A 159 16.55 -10.88 1.76
CA ALA A 159 17.03 -11.16 3.10
C ALA A 159 16.80 -9.97 4.03
N SER A 160 15.63 -9.33 3.90
CA SER A 160 15.32 -8.13 4.65
C SER A 160 15.33 -8.38 6.15
N LYS A 161 15.70 -7.32 6.87
CA LYS A 161 15.73 -7.21 8.31
C LYS A 161 14.89 -6.03 8.74
N TRP A 162 14.26 -6.14 9.89
CA TRP A 162 13.59 -5.06 10.59
C TRP A 162 14.58 -4.37 11.52
N VAL A 163 14.94 -3.13 11.19
CA VAL A 163 15.86 -2.31 11.97
C VAL A 163 15.05 -1.42 12.90
N GLN A 164 15.39 -1.40 14.19
CA GLN A 164 14.78 -0.47 15.12
C GLN A 164 15.13 0.99 14.79
N LEU A 165 14.10 1.82 14.65
CA LEU A 165 14.24 3.27 14.55
C LEU A 165 13.94 3.95 15.89
N SER A 166 12.95 3.46 16.63
CA SER A 166 12.56 4.01 17.92
C SER A 166 11.84 2.96 18.77
N LYS A 167 11.95 3.10 20.09
CA LYS A 167 11.11 2.43 21.08
C LYS A 167 10.70 3.48 22.11
N ALA A 168 9.44 3.47 22.51
CA ALA A 168 8.95 4.32 23.59
C ALA A 168 8.28 3.44 24.65
N ASP A 169 8.64 3.73 25.91
CA ASP A 169 8.04 3.18 27.12
C ASP A 169 7.11 4.28 27.67
N ASN A 170 5.79 4.11 27.52
CA ASN A 170 4.81 5.20 27.70
C ASN A 170 4.07 5.15 29.05
#